data_AF-A0A223EAG3-F1
#
_entry.id   AF-A0A223EAG3-F1
#
_cell.length_a   1.000
_cell.length_b   1.000
_cell.length_c   1.000
_cell.angle_alpha   90.00
_cell.angle_beta   90.00
_cell.angle_gamma   90.00
#
_symmetry.space_group_name_H-M   'P 1'
#
loop_
_entity.id
_entity.type
_entity.pdbx_description
1 polymer ?
#
loop_
_entity_poly.entity_id
_entity_poly.type
_entity_poly.pdbx_seq_one_letter_code
_entity_poly.pdbx_strand_id
1 'polypeptide(L)'
;MVTDGTYTYRFDYDEKGNIRTFTTGNGAGSTFIYDDRGLVENVSVGTADGKEILSETYRYDENGNRTKVEFPTGKAIDYRYDELDQLVEEELPDGTKIEYTYDGFGNRTKVVKTKGGQSTTTNADYNEANQLIRFGSETITYDANGNRLEDGQYRYEWNEADQLVSITRKGESTPFVTYKYDEDGRRIQKKVNGIVTNYHYQSDSLNVLYETDASGNVVRSYIYGENGQLLAMKKGSATYFYHYNAHGDVIALTDAQGNIAARYQYDTWGNILSQSGSLADENPYRYAGYQYDRETGLYYLIARYYHPTHGVFLSLDPDPGDADDILTQNGYTYANNNPVMLVDPDGHFVWMAINAGFAAYDGYKAFKKGGWKAAAIAVGVGLVGGAAFKAFRAAQAAKGLARFWYKGTFKNSIESLAYHHNKHVVRKGRSYSPERYTKLARAFYRSNKHLREEVTLSTGKKGYRIKKGKVGGYYTKRGKIVTFWHNGWKLKKK
;
A
#
# COMPACT_ATOMS: atom_id res chain seq x y z
N MET A 1 -11.46 25.10 -9.60
CA MET A 1 -12.93 24.92 -9.73
C MET A 1 -13.17 24.11 -10.99
N VAL A 2 -14.06 23.12 -10.97
CA VAL A 2 -14.39 22.28 -12.13
C VAL A 2 -15.86 22.48 -12.48
N THR A 3 -16.21 22.50 -13.77
CA THR A 3 -17.61 22.53 -14.22
C THR A 3 -17.84 21.50 -15.32
N ASP A 4 -19.02 20.88 -15.33
CA ASP A 4 -19.44 19.92 -16.35
C ASP A 4 -20.55 20.47 -17.27
N GLY A 5 -20.73 21.80 -17.27
CA GLY A 5 -21.79 22.52 -17.97
C GLY A 5 -23.10 22.67 -17.19
N THR A 6 -23.37 21.79 -16.22
CA THR A 6 -24.58 21.83 -15.38
C THR A 6 -24.25 22.17 -13.93
N TYR A 7 -23.22 21.52 -13.41
CA TYR A 7 -22.79 21.58 -12.04
C TYR A 7 -21.42 22.23 -11.92
N THR A 8 -21.16 22.80 -10.74
CA THR A 8 -19.88 23.39 -10.37
C THR A 8 -19.35 22.70 -9.13
N TYR A 9 -18.09 22.28 -9.18
CA TYR A 9 -17.36 21.62 -8.10
C TYR A 9 -16.30 22.58 -7.59
N ARG A 10 -16.32 22.85 -6.28
CA ARG A 10 -15.44 23.83 -5.63
C ARG A 10 -14.46 23.16 -4.69
N PHE A 11 -13.24 23.68 -4.70
CA PHE A 11 -12.14 23.27 -3.85
C PHE A 11 -11.58 24.52 -3.22
N ASP A 12 -11.60 24.60 -1.88
CA ASP A 12 -10.87 25.64 -1.16
C ASP A 12 -9.68 25.04 -0.44
N TYR A 13 -8.60 25.79 -0.38
CA TYR A 13 -7.32 25.33 0.13
C TYR A 13 -6.89 26.15 1.35
N ASP A 14 -6.14 25.52 2.26
CA ASP A 14 -5.43 26.23 3.32
C ASP A 14 -4.14 26.89 2.81
N GLU A 15 -3.43 27.62 3.68
CA GLU A 15 -2.19 28.32 3.34
C GLU A 15 -1.02 27.39 2.94
N LYS A 16 -1.10 26.10 3.29
CA LYS A 16 -0.13 25.07 2.92
C LYS A 16 -0.52 24.36 1.61
N GLY A 17 -1.63 24.80 0.98
CA GLY A 17 -2.18 24.21 -0.22
C GLY A 17 -2.97 22.92 0.04
N ASN A 18 -3.33 22.61 1.29
CA ASN A 18 -4.17 21.44 1.57
C ASN A 18 -5.64 21.71 1.23
N ILE A 19 -6.39 20.74 0.72
CA ILE A 19 -7.83 20.91 0.49
C ILE A 19 -8.52 21.03 1.85
N ARG A 20 -9.09 22.20 2.14
CA ARG A 20 -9.86 22.45 3.36
C ARG A 20 -11.33 22.09 3.17
N THR A 21 -11.87 22.38 1.99
CA THR A 21 -13.27 22.09 1.64
C THR A 21 -13.35 21.57 0.21
N PHE A 22 -14.25 20.62 0.01
CA PHE A 22 -14.71 20.19 -1.30
C PHE A 22 -16.23 20.29 -1.32
N THR A 23 -16.77 20.98 -2.32
CA THR A 23 -18.22 21.09 -2.51
C THR A 23 -18.59 20.55 -3.89
N THR A 24 -19.44 19.55 -3.89
CA THR A 24 -20.00 18.92 -5.09
C THR A 24 -21.09 19.79 -5.73
N GLY A 25 -21.52 19.41 -6.93
CA GLY A 25 -22.52 20.15 -7.71
C GLY A 25 -23.88 20.35 -7.04
N ASN A 26 -24.31 19.42 -6.17
CA ASN A 26 -25.57 19.53 -5.43
C ASN A 26 -25.43 20.24 -4.08
N GLY A 27 -24.25 20.81 -3.78
CA GLY A 27 -23.97 21.49 -2.52
C GLY A 27 -23.57 20.58 -1.35
N ALA A 28 -23.62 19.25 -1.50
CA ALA A 28 -23.00 18.32 -0.56
C ALA A 28 -21.48 18.46 -0.63
N GLY A 29 -20.75 18.01 0.39
CA GLY A 29 -19.31 18.18 0.41
C GLY A 29 -18.60 17.62 1.61
N SER A 30 -17.30 17.90 1.66
CA SER A 30 -16.37 17.46 2.69
C SER A 30 -15.58 18.63 3.24
N THR A 31 -15.27 18.61 4.53
CA THR A 31 -14.35 19.52 5.19
C THR A 31 -13.22 18.73 5.85
N PHE A 32 -12.01 19.26 5.78
CA PHE A 32 -10.80 18.62 6.30
C PHE A 32 -10.06 19.57 7.24
N ILE A 33 -9.56 19.02 8.34
CA ILE A 33 -8.64 19.68 9.27
C ILE A 33 -7.36 18.86 9.33
N TYR A 34 -6.21 19.53 9.30
CA TYR A 34 -4.90 18.90 9.24
C TYR A 34 -4.11 19.16 10.52
N ASP A 35 -3.29 18.19 10.93
CA ASP A 35 -2.30 18.39 11.97
C ASP A 35 -1.09 19.19 11.45
N ASP A 36 -0.15 19.51 12.34
CA ASP A 36 1.05 20.28 12.00
C ASP A 36 1.96 19.59 10.97
N ARG A 37 1.85 18.26 10.83
CA ARG A 37 2.59 17.45 9.85
C ARG A 37 1.91 17.42 8.48
N GLY A 38 0.69 17.95 8.38
CA GLY A 38 -0.12 17.93 7.16
C GLY A 38 -0.92 16.64 6.97
N LEU A 39 -1.08 15.82 8.02
CA LEU A 39 -1.95 14.66 8.01
C LEU A 39 -3.38 15.08 8.36
N VAL A 40 -4.38 14.46 7.72
CA VAL A 40 -5.80 14.73 8.05
C VAL A 40 -6.06 14.34 9.49
N GLU A 41 -6.37 15.30 10.35
CA GLU A 41 -6.80 15.07 11.72
C GLU A 41 -8.31 14.85 11.80
N ASN A 42 -9.10 15.57 11.01
CA ASN A 42 -10.55 15.42 10.97
C ASN A 42 -11.08 15.48 9.54
N VAL A 43 -12.09 14.66 9.25
CA VAL A 43 -12.93 14.81 8.06
C VAL A 43 -14.40 14.81 8.47
N SER A 44 -15.17 15.71 7.88
CA SER A 44 -16.63 15.70 7.97
C SER A 44 -17.22 15.78 6.56
N VAL A 45 -18.17 14.91 6.26
CA VAL A 45 -18.86 14.81 4.98
C VAL A 45 -20.35 14.92 5.23
N GLY A 46 -21.03 15.77 4.46
CA GLY A 46 -22.46 16.01 4.63
C GLY A 46 -23.13 16.50 3.36
N THR A 47 -24.45 16.46 3.36
CA THR A 47 -25.31 17.01 2.31
C THR A 47 -25.48 18.52 2.48
N ALA A 48 -26.02 19.19 1.45
CA ALA A 48 -26.24 20.64 1.46
C ALA A 48 -27.17 21.13 2.58
N ASP A 49 -28.12 20.30 3.02
CA ASP A 49 -29.06 20.56 4.12
C ASP A 49 -28.47 20.21 5.51
N GLY A 50 -27.19 19.83 5.58
CA GLY A 50 -26.47 19.59 6.82
C GLY A 50 -26.63 18.18 7.41
N LYS A 51 -27.22 17.23 6.67
CA LYS A 51 -27.25 15.83 7.11
C LYS A 51 -25.86 15.21 7.00
N GLU A 52 -25.37 14.68 8.12
CA GLU A 52 -24.08 14.00 8.19
C GLU A 52 -24.08 12.68 7.40
N ILE A 53 -23.06 12.51 6.56
CA ILE A 53 -22.74 11.26 5.86
C ILE A 53 -21.60 10.53 6.58
N LEU A 54 -20.57 11.28 6.99
CA LEU A 54 -19.41 10.78 7.72
C LEU A 54 -18.82 11.88 8.61
N SER A 55 -18.31 11.50 9.78
CA SER A 55 -17.48 12.36 10.61
C SER A 55 -16.47 11.47 11.33
N GLU A 56 -15.19 11.75 11.13
CA GLU A 56 -14.08 10.93 11.63
C GLU A 56 -12.95 11.83 12.14
N THR A 57 -12.38 11.46 13.29
CA THR A 57 -11.14 12.02 13.82
C THR A 57 -10.04 10.95 13.78
N TYR A 58 -8.87 11.31 13.28
CA TYR A 58 -7.75 10.38 13.08
C TYR A 58 -6.63 10.63 14.08
N ARG A 59 -6.03 9.54 14.56
CA ARG A 59 -4.80 9.55 15.37
C ARG A 59 -3.71 8.80 14.64
N TYR A 60 -2.47 9.23 14.86
CA TYR A 60 -1.30 8.68 14.18
C TYR A 60 -0.17 8.42 15.17
N ASP A 61 0.67 7.45 14.85
CA ASP A 61 1.95 7.25 15.54
C ASP A 61 3.02 8.26 15.06
N GLU A 62 4.25 8.07 15.56
CA GLU A 62 5.41 8.88 15.19
C GLU A 62 5.83 8.70 13.72
N ASN A 63 5.63 7.51 13.15
CA ASN A 63 5.94 7.20 11.75
C ASN A 63 4.88 7.75 10.78
N GLY A 64 3.73 8.17 11.32
CA GLY A 64 2.60 8.69 10.56
C GLY A 64 1.60 7.61 10.17
N ASN A 65 1.68 6.41 10.73
CA ASN A 65 0.65 5.40 10.53
C ASN A 65 -0.58 5.75 11.35
N ARG A 66 -1.78 5.64 10.77
CA ARG A 66 -3.02 5.91 11.46
C ARG A 66 -3.27 4.82 12.51
N THR A 67 -3.25 5.18 13.78
CA THR A 67 -3.48 4.25 14.90
C THR A 67 -4.95 4.20 15.33
N LYS A 68 -5.75 5.21 14.97
CA LYS A 68 -7.15 5.27 15.37
C LYS A 68 -8.03 6.07 14.41
N VAL A 69 -9.27 5.63 14.24
CA VAL A 69 -10.40 6.38 13.65
C VAL A 69 -11.46 6.49 14.73
N GLU A 70 -11.81 7.70 15.14
CA GLU A 70 -12.82 7.97 16.17
C GLU A 70 -14.08 8.56 15.52
N PHE A 71 -15.25 8.06 15.90
CA PHE A 71 -16.54 8.55 15.42
C PHE A 71 -17.25 9.39 16.50
N PRO A 72 -18.12 10.35 16.15
CA PRO A 72 -18.89 11.14 17.13
C PRO A 72 -19.74 10.31 18.10
N THR A 73 -20.06 9.08 17.72
CA THR A 73 -20.81 8.13 18.56
C THR A 73 -20.00 7.59 19.75
N GLY A 74 -18.72 7.94 19.87
CA GLY A 74 -17.78 7.41 20.86
C GLY A 74 -17.19 6.04 20.49
N LYS A 75 -17.59 5.48 19.34
CA LYS A 75 -16.99 4.28 18.77
C LYS A 75 -15.66 4.60 18.08
N ALA A 76 -14.83 3.58 17.88
CA ALA A 76 -13.57 3.74 17.16
C ALA A 76 -13.18 2.48 16.37
N ILE A 77 -12.22 2.67 15.46
CA ILE A 77 -11.37 1.61 14.91
C ILE A 77 -9.96 1.85 15.43
N ASP A 78 -9.34 0.83 16.02
CA ASP A 78 -7.96 0.89 16.50
C ASP A 78 -7.05 0.03 15.63
N TYR A 79 -5.86 0.55 15.31
CA TYR A 79 -4.87 -0.12 14.46
C TYR A 79 -3.52 -0.25 15.16
N ARG A 80 -2.82 -1.36 14.91
CA ARG A 80 -1.42 -1.54 15.32
C ARG A 80 -0.54 -1.98 14.17
N TYR A 81 0.71 -1.57 14.24
CA TYR A 81 1.72 -1.85 13.23
C TYR A 81 2.95 -2.52 13.82
N ASP A 82 3.69 -3.27 13.00
CA ASP A 82 5.01 -3.76 13.35
C ASP A 82 6.12 -2.73 13.09
N GLU A 83 7.39 -3.13 13.29
CA GLU A 83 8.55 -2.25 13.10
C GLU A 83 8.79 -1.86 11.62
N LEU A 84 8.12 -2.52 10.67
CA LEU A 84 8.18 -2.22 9.23
C LEU A 84 6.94 -1.46 8.74
N ASP A 85 6.15 -0.90 9.66
CA ASP A 85 4.90 -0.18 9.39
C ASP A 85 3.81 -1.08 8.74
N GLN A 86 3.87 -2.41 8.87
CA GLN A 86 2.82 -3.33 8.39
C GLN A 86 1.69 -3.46 9.42
N LEU A 87 0.44 -3.50 8.97
CA LEU A 87 -0.74 -3.62 9.83
C LEU A 87 -0.81 -5.01 10.48
N VAL A 88 -0.62 -5.11 11.79
CA VAL A 88 -0.70 -6.39 12.53
C VAL A 88 -2.02 -6.60 13.26
N GLU A 89 -2.80 -5.54 13.46
CA GLU A 89 -4.06 -5.61 14.18
C GLU A 89 -5.01 -4.49 13.73
N GLU A 90 -6.29 -4.83 13.53
CA GLU A 90 -7.40 -3.87 13.50
C GLU A 90 -8.52 -4.33 14.45
N GLU A 91 -9.09 -3.41 15.21
CA GLU A 91 -10.26 -3.65 16.05
C GLU A 91 -11.42 -2.76 15.60
N LEU A 92 -12.50 -3.39 15.12
CA LEU A 92 -13.67 -2.70 14.56
C LEU A 92 -14.64 -2.20 15.64
N PRO A 93 -15.55 -1.26 15.30
CA PRO A 93 -16.46 -0.63 16.26
C PRO A 93 -17.45 -1.58 16.94
N ASP A 94 -17.60 -2.80 16.42
CA ASP A 94 -18.46 -3.85 16.96
C ASP A 94 -17.70 -4.84 17.87
N GLY A 95 -16.43 -4.55 18.18
CA GLY A 95 -15.54 -5.40 18.99
C GLY A 95 -14.93 -6.57 18.23
N THR A 96 -15.09 -6.63 16.90
CA THR A 96 -14.38 -7.61 16.07
C THR A 96 -12.91 -7.23 16.01
N LYS A 97 -12.04 -8.11 16.50
CA LYS A 97 -10.58 -7.97 16.40
C LYS A 97 -10.05 -8.83 15.25
N ILE A 98 -9.17 -8.29 14.42
CA ILE A 98 -8.52 -9.01 13.34
C ILE A 98 -7.01 -8.83 13.48
N GLU A 99 -6.27 -9.93 13.54
CA GLU A 99 -4.82 -9.96 13.73
C GLU A 99 -4.15 -10.61 12.52
N TYR A 100 -3.04 -10.01 12.09
CA TYR A 100 -2.27 -10.39 10.90
C TYR A 100 -0.87 -10.83 11.28
N THR A 101 -0.36 -11.89 10.65
CA THR A 101 1.03 -12.34 10.79
C THR A 101 1.71 -12.37 9.44
N TYR A 102 2.93 -11.85 9.40
CA TYR A 102 3.76 -11.78 8.20
C TYR A 102 5.02 -12.62 8.35
N ASP A 103 5.54 -13.14 7.25
CA ASP A 103 6.91 -13.66 7.20
C ASP A 103 7.93 -12.53 6.97
N GLY A 104 9.21 -12.89 6.82
CA GLY A 104 10.29 -11.93 6.59
C GLY A 104 10.26 -11.24 5.22
N PHE A 105 9.40 -11.68 4.30
CA PHE A 105 9.22 -11.11 2.95
C PHE A 105 7.90 -10.33 2.84
N GLY A 106 7.19 -10.12 3.94
CA GLY A 106 5.90 -9.43 3.94
C GLY A 106 4.74 -10.29 3.45
N ASN A 107 4.89 -11.61 3.31
CA ASN A 107 3.76 -12.46 2.97
C ASN A 107 2.84 -12.63 4.19
N ARG A 108 1.54 -12.35 4.03
CA ARG A 108 0.55 -12.50 5.10
C ARG A 108 0.21 -13.97 5.31
N THR A 109 0.90 -14.62 6.25
CA THR A 109 0.84 -16.07 6.52
C THR A 109 -0.34 -16.47 7.41
N LYS A 110 -0.94 -15.53 8.15
CA LYS A 110 -2.04 -15.84 9.06
C LYS A 110 -2.98 -14.65 9.25
N VAL A 111 -4.26 -14.94 9.32
CA VAL A 111 -5.32 -14.02 9.75
C VAL A 111 -6.10 -14.68 10.89
N VAL A 112 -6.26 -13.99 12.02
CA VAL A 112 -7.11 -14.42 13.13
C VAL A 112 -8.20 -13.40 13.34
N LYS A 113 -9.45 -13.81 13.20
CA LYS A 113 -10.62 -12.96 13.46
C LYS A 113 -11.30 -13.41 14.73
N THR A 114 -11.41 -12.52 15.71
CA THR A 114 -12.04 -12.78 17.01
C THR A 114 -13.24 -11.87 17.21
N LYS A 115 -14.40 -12.45 17.56
CA LYS A 115 -15.61 -11.70 17.92
C LYS A 115 -16.31 -12.39 19.08
N GLY A 116 -16.64 -11.65 20.13
CA GLY A 116 -17.31 -12.19 21.32
C GLY A 116 -16.57 -13.37 21.98
N GLY A 117 -15.24 -13.38 21.92
CA GLY A 117 -14.39 -14.45 22.47
C GLY A 117 -14.24 -15.70 21.58
N GLN A 118 -14.91 -15.76 20.42
CA GLN A 118 -14.72 -16.83 19.44
C GLN A 118 -13.74 -16.40 18.36
N SER A 119 -12.79 -17.27 18.02
CA SER A 119 -11.75 -16.99 17.02
C SER A 119 -11.83 -17.94 15.83
N THR A 120 -11.75 -17.39 14.63
CA THR A 120 -11.51 -18.13 13.38
C THR A 120 -10.10 -17.82 12.90
N THR A 121 -9.34 -18.85 12.52
CA THR A 121 -7.98 -18.71 11.98
C THR A 121 -7.94 -19.16 10.54
N THR A 122 -7.39 -18.32 9.67
CA THR A 122 -7.06 -18.65 8.29
C THR A 122 -5.55 -18.62 8.14
N ASN A 123 -4.97 -19.76 7.77
CA ASN A 123 -3.54 -19.88 7.48
C ASN A 123 -3.29 -19.80 5.98
N ALA A 124 -2.22 -19.14 5.59
CA ALA A 124 -1.80 -18.97 4.21
C ALA A 124 -0.37 -19.46 4.00
N ASP A 125 -0.14 -20.15 2.89
CA ASP A 125 1.19 -20.63 2.49
C ASP A 125 1.64 -19.93 1.22
N TYR A 126 2.95 -19.68 1.13
CA TYR A 126 3.59 -19.02 0.00
C TYR A 126 4.76 -19.86 -0.50
N ASN A 127 5.05 -19.78 -1.81
CA ASN A 127 6.25 -20.39 -2.38
C ASN A 127 7.45 -19.44 -2.36
N GLU A 128 8.59 -19.87 -2.91
CA GLU A 128 9.83 -19.09 -2.96
C GLU A 128 9.72 -17.80 -3.80
N ALA A 129 8.71 -17.69 -4.66
CA ALA A 129 8.41 -16.51 -5.47
C ALA A 129 7.39 -15.57 -4.80
N ASN A 130 7.11 -15.74 -3.51
CA ASN A 130 6.11 -14.98 -2.75
C ASN A 130 4.67 -15.12 -3.29
N GLN A 131 4.40 -16.18 -4.06
CA GLN A 131 3.04 -16.46 -4.55
C GLN A 131 2.23 -17.15 -3.48
N LEU A 132 1.03 -16.65 -3.20
CA LEU A 132 0.07 -17.29 -2.29
C LEU A 132 -0.42 -18.60 -2.92
N ILE A 133 -0.01 -19.75 -2.41
CA ILE A 133 -0.35 -21.10 -2.94
C ILE A 133 -1.46 -21.80 -2.15
N ARG A 134 -1.75 -21.33 -0.92
CA ARG A 134 -2.89 -21.82 -0.12
C ARG A 134 -3.46 -20.71 0.73
N PHE A 135 -4.79 -20.58 0.78
CA PHE A 135 -5.50 -19.67 1.70
C PHE A 135 -6.64 -20.41 2.39
N GLY A 136 -6.48 -20.73 3.67
CA GLY A 136 -7.40 -21.66 4.35
C GLY A 136 -7.41 -23.02 3.66
N SER A 137 -8.56 -23.42 3.11
CA SER A 137 -8.73 -24.66 2.33
C SER A 137 -8.56 -24.47 0.81
N GLU A 138 -8.43 -23.23 0.35
CA GLU A 138 -8.29 -22.92 -1.08
C GLU A 138 -6.86 -23.21 -1.54
N THR A 139 -6.74 -23.95 -2.64
CA THR A 139 -5.46 -24.19 -3.31
C THR A 139 -5.36 -23.23 -4.48
N ILE A 140 -4.22 -22.55 -4.58
CA ILE A 140 -3.98 -21.50 -5.56
C ILE A 140 -2.77 -21.89 -6.40
N THR A 141 -2.89 -21.73 -7.73
CA THR A 141 -1.82 -22.09 -8.68
C THR A 141 -1.48 -20.90 -9.59
N TYR A 142 -0.30 -20.93 -10.19
CA TYR A 142 0.21 -19.86 -11.06
C TYR A 142 0.86 -20.45 -12.31
N ASP A 143 0.93 -19.65 -13.37
CA ASP A 143 1.78 -19.94 -14.52
C ASP A 143 3.25 -19.58 -14.26
N ALA A 144 4.09 -19.73 -15.29
CA ALA A 144 5.52 -19.45 -15.20
C ALA A 144 5.86 -17.94 -15.10
N ASN A 145 4.96 -17.06 -15.56
CA ASN A 145 5.12 -15.62 -15.48
C ASN A 145 4.63 -15.06 -14.12
N GLY A 146 3.98 -15.91 -13.33
CA GLY A 146 3.48 -15.56 -12.01
C GLY A 146 2.06 -15.00 -12.01
N ASN A 147 1.27 -15.34 -13.02
CA ASN A 147 -0.16 -15.05 -13.05
C ASN A 147 -0.96 -16.20 -12.45
N ARG A 148 -1.91 -15.88 -11.57
CA ARG A 148 -2.76 -16.88 -10.91
C ARG A 148 -3.63 -17.63 -11.91
N LEU A 149 -3.63 -18.96 -11.87
CA LEU A 149 -4.43 -19.82 -12.75
C LEU A 149 -5.72 -20.34 -12.10
N GLU A 150 -5.72 -20.61 -10.79
CA GLU A 150 -6.90 -21.07 -10.04
C GLU A 150 -6.79 -20.63 -8.57
N ASP A 151 -7.92 -20.42 -7.87
CA ASP A 151 -7.97 -20.15 -6.41
C ASP A 151 -9.06 -20.94 -5.66
N GLY A 152 -9.51 -22.06 -6.22
CA GLY A 152 -10.57 -22.85 -5.63
C GLY A 152 -11.99 -22.35 -5.91
N GLN A 153 -12.16 -21.10 -6.36
CA GLN A 153 -13.44 -20.56 -6.82
C GLN A 153 -13.47 -20.39 -8.33
N TYR A 154 -12.39 -19.85 -8.89
CA TYR A 154 -12.29 -19.51 -10.30
C TYR A 154 -11.03 -20.11 -10.93
N ARG A 155 -11.10 -20.32 -12.25
CA ARG A 155 -9.96 -20.47 -13.12
C ARG A 155 -9.80 -19.20 -13.96
N TYR A 156 -8.56 -18.78 -14.14
CA TYR A 156 -8.17 -17.53 -14.77
C TYR A 156 -7.34 -17.82 -16.01
N GLU A 157 -7.62 -17.09 -17.09
CA GLU A 157 -6.84 -17.18 -18.33
C GLU A 157 -6.20 -15.84 -18.64
N TRP A 158 -4.93 -15.87 -19.02
CA TRP A 158 -4.10 -14.69 -19.29
C TRP A 158 -3.62 -14.72 -20.74
N ASN A 159 -3.39 -13.54 -21.33
CA ASN A 159 -2.77 -13.42 -22.64
C ASN A 159 -1.24 -13.32 -22.54
N GLU A 160 -0.57 -13.21 -23.69
CA GLU A 160 0.91 -13.13 -23.77
C GLU A 160 1.51 -11.86 -23.14
N ALA A 161 0.68 -10.87 -22.83
CA ALA A 161 1.08 -9.64 -22.15
C ALA A 161 0.73 -9.66 -20.64
N ASP A 162 0.49 -10.85 -20.09
CA ASP A 162 0.13 -11.06 -18.68
C ASP A 162 -1.14 -10.31 -18.24
N GLN A 163 -2.11 -10.17 -19.15
CA GLN A 163 -3.41 -9.55 -18.87
C GLN A 163 -4.52 -10.59 -18.73
N LEU A 164 -5.36 -10.45 -17.71
CA LEU A 164 -6.47 -11.37 -17.44
C LEU A 164 -7.53 -11.25 -18.53
N VAL A 165 -7.73 -12.29 -19.35
CA VAL A 165 -8.68 -12.26 -20.48
C VAL A 165 -9.97 -13.01 -20.20
N SER A 166 -9.98 -13.99 -19.29
CA SER A 166 -11.21 -14.71 -18.95
C SER A 166 -11.20 -15.25 -17.52
N ILE A 167 -12.41 -15.40 -16.96
CA ILE A 167 -12.65 -16.04 -15.66
C ILE A 167 -13.77 -17.06 -15.81
N THR A 168 -13.49 -18.29 -15.38
CA THR A 168 -14.42 -19.43 -15.42
C THR A 168 -14.66 -19.94 -14.00
N ARG A 169 -15.92 -20.22 -13.64
CA ARG A 169 -16.19 -20.84 -12.32
C ARG A 169 -15.60 -22.23 -12.24
N LYS A 170 -15.14 -22.62 -11.06
CA LYS A 170 -14.68 -23.98 -10.82
C LYS A 170 -15.79 -24.99 -11.14
N GLY A 171 -15.44 -26.03 -11.90
CA GLY A 171 -16.39 -27.04 -12.40
C GLY A 171 -17.15 -26.65 -13.66
N GLU A 172 -17.14 -25.38 -14.08
CA GLU A 172 -17.69 -24.95 -15.37
C GLU A 172 -16.62 -24.98 -16.45
N SER A 173 -17.02 -25.06 -17.73
CA SER A 173 -16.11 -25.07 -18.89
C SER A 173 -16.15 -23.78 -19.72
N THR A 174 -17.12 -22.90 -19.48
CA THR A 174 -17.31 -21.67 -20.24
C THR A 174 -17.04 -20.45 -19.36
N PRO A 175 -16.25 -19.47 -19.83
CA PRO A 175 -15.99 -18.27 -19.06
C PRO A 175 -17.26 -17.44 -18.92
N PHE A 176 -17.54 -17.01 -17.69
CA PHE A 176 -18.67 -16.13 -17.40
C PHE A 176 -18.27 -14.66 -17.44
N VAL A 177 -16.97 -14.37 -17.36
CA VAL A 177 -16.37 -13.05 -17.59
C VAL A 177 -15.29 -13.15 -18.65
N THR A 178 -15.29 -12.20 -19.60
CA THR A 178 -14.16 -11.98 -20.51
C THR A 178 -13.80 -10.51 -20.59
N TYR A 179 -12.52 -10.23 -20.87
CA TYR A 179 -11.97 -8.89 -20.94
C TYR A 179 -11.22 -8.66 -22.26
N LYS A 180 -11.13 -7.40 -22.68
CA LYS A 180 -10.22 -6.96 -23.76
C LYS A 180 -9.49 -5.69 -23.33
N TYR A 181 -8.29 -5.53 -23.87
CA TYR A 181 -7.39 -4.43 -23.53
C TYR A 181 -6.97 -3.68 -24.80
N ASP A 182 -6.59 -2.42 -24.64
CA ASP A 182 -5.89 -1.66 -25.69
C ASP A 182 -4.37 -1.86 -25.63
N GLU A 183 -3.65 -1.17 -26.50
CA GLU A 183 -2.18 -1.23 -26.59
C GLU A 183 -1.45 -0.64 -25.38
N ASP A 184 -2.11 0.23 -24.62
CA ASP A 184 -1.60 0.80 -23.35
C ASP A 184 -1.87 -0.13 -22.15
N GLY A 185 -2.55 -1.26 -22.39
CA GLY A 185 -2.89 -2.25 -21.40
C GLY A 185 -4.12 -1.92 -20.55
N ARG A 186 -4.93 -0.94 -20.96
CA ARG A 186 -6.18 -0.57 -20.27
C ARG A 186 -7.33 -1.44 -20.74
N ARG A 187 -8.19 -1.85 -19.81
CA ARG A 187 -9.39 -2.64 -20.11
C ARG A 187 -10.41 -1.82 -20.90
N ILE A 188 -10.60 -2.15 -22.18
CA ILE A 188 -11.57 -1.48 -23.07
C ILE A 188 -12.90 -2.23 -23.21
N GLN A 189 -12.98 -3.48 -22.78
CA GLN A 189 -14.23 -4.25 -22.79
C GLN A 189 -14.28 -5.23 -21.63
N LYS A 190 -15.46 -5.35 -21.02
CA LYS A 190 -15.83 -6.43 -20.11
C LYS A 190 -17.13 -7.06 -20.59
N LYS A 191 -17.19 -8.38 -20.62
CA LYS A 191 -18.40 -9.14 -20.94
C LYS A 191 -18.73 -10.07 -19.78
N VAL A 192 -19.89 -9.90 -19.15
CA VAL A 192 -20.36 -10.73 -18.04
C VAL A 192 -21.65 -11.45 -18.44
N ASN A 193 -21.65 -12.78 -18.43
CA ASN A 193 -22.81 -13.60 -18.82
C ASN A 193 -23.46 -13.16 -20.14
N GLY A 194 -22.66 -12.77 -21.13
CA GLY A 194 -23.17 -12.28 -22.42
C GLY A 194 -23.33 -10.76 -22.53
N ILE A 195 -23.45 -10.04 -21.41
CA ILE A 195 -23.68 -8.59 -21.39
C ILE A 195 -22.35 -7.85 -21.52
N VAL A 196 -22.25 -6.96 -22.51
CA VAL A 196 -21.03 -6.21 -22.83
C VAL A 196 -21.11 -4.80 -22.24
N THR A 197 -20.01 -4.39 -21.60
CA THR A 197 -19.69 -3.02 -21.27
C THR A 197 -18.36 -2.66 -21.93
N ASN A 198 -18.35 -1.59 -22.73
CA ASN A 198 -17.15 -1.05 -23.33
C ASN A 198 -16.72 0.20 -22.56
N TYR A 199 -15.42 0.36 -22.36
CA TYR A 199 -14.82 1.47 -21.63
C TYR A 199 -14.07 2.37 -22.60
N HIS A 200 -14.33 3.67 -22.53
CA HIS A 200 -13.75 4.67 -23.42
C HIS A 200 -12.88 5.62 -22.60
N TYR A 201 -11.64 5.80 -23.02
CA TYR A 201 -10.64 6.64 -22.38
C TYR A 201 -10.34 7.87 -23.25
N GLN A 202 -9.79 8.92 -22.65
CA GLN A 202 -9.32 10.10 -23.38
C GLN A 202 -7.79 10.07 -23.52
N SER A 203 -7.28 9.92 -24.75
CA SER A 203 -5.85 9.80 -25.05
C SER A 203 -5.19 8.78 -24.11
N ASP A 204 -4.19 9.18 -23.35
CA ASP A 204 -3.35 8.29 -22.52
C ASP A 204 -3.85 8.27 -21.07
N SER A 205 -5.07 8.76 -20.81
CA SER A 205 -5.66 8.77 -19.47
C SER A 205 -5.98 7.35 -19.01
N LEU A 206 -5.74 7.08 -17.73
CA LEU A 206 -6.18 5.86 -17.05
C LEU A 206 -7.65 5.94 -16.57
N ASN A 207 -8.26 7.11 -16.67
CA ASN A 207 -9.62 7.35 -16.20
C ASN A 207 -10.62 7.05 -17.32
N VAL A 208 -11.59 6.17 -17.05
CA VAL A 208 -12.69 5.90 -17.97
C VAL A 208 -13.52 7.17 -18.12
N LEU A 209 -13.62 7.72 -19.32
CA LEU A 209 -14.45 8.89 -19.59
C LEU A 209 -15.94 8.52 -19.63
N TYR A 210 -16.28 7.43 -20.32
CA TYR A 210 -17.63 6.90 -20.39
C TYR A 210 -17.67 5.40 -20.71
N GLU A 211 -18.80 4.79 -20.38
CA GLU A 211 -19.11 3.38 -20.67
C GLU A 211 -20.20 3.30 -21.74
N THR A 212 -20.10 2.34 -22.66
CA THR A 212 -21.19 2.02 -23.60
C THR A 212 -21.62 0.56 -23.52
N ASP A 213 -22.85 0.28 -23.93
CA ASP A 213 -23.30 -1.08 -24.20
C ASP A 213 -22.68 -1.65 -25.50
N ALA A 214 -23.10 -2.87 -25.88
CA ALA A 214 -22.69 -3.55 -27.11
C ALA A 214 -23.07 -2.78 -28.39
N SER A 215 -24.13 -1.98 -28.33
CA SER A 215 -24.66 -1.21 -29.46
C SER A 215 -24.03 0.18 -29.58
N GLY A 216 -23.14 0.55 -28.65
CA GLY A 216 -22.49 1.85 -28.60
C GLY A 216 -23.29 2.93 -27.87
N ASN A 217 -24.41 2.58 -27.21
CA ASN A 217 -25.16 3.56 -26.42
C ASN A 217 -24.40 3.88 -25.13
N VAL A 218 -24.24 5.16 -24.81
CA VAL A 218 -23.63 5.59 -23.55
C VAL A 218 -24.54 5.20 -22.40
N VAL A 219 -24.03 4.36 -21.51
CA VAL A 219 -24.76 3.92 -20.30
C VAL A 219 -24.35 4.72 -19.07
N ARG A 220 -23.10 5.20 -19.03
CA ARG A 220 -22.55 6.04 -17.96
C ARG A 220 -21.45 6.95 -18.49
N SER A 221 -21.27 8.11 -17.86
CA SER A 221 -20.09 8.96 -18.04
C SER A 221 -19.62 9.53 -16.71
N TYR A 222 -18.36 9.95 -16.65
CA TYR A 222 -17.71 10.33 -15.39
C TYR A 222 -17.12 11.73 -15.48
N ILE A 223 -17.21 12.45 -14.36
CA ILE A 223 -16.62 13.78 -14.18
C ILE A 223 -15.46 13.64 -13.22
N TYR A 224 -14.30 14.13 -13.64
CA TYR A 224 -13.06 14.09 -12.85
C TYR A 224 -12.59 15.49 -12.49
N GLY A 225 -11.91 15.60 -11.35
CA GLY A 225 -11.12 16.76 -10.97
C GLY A 225 -9.85 16.88 -11.82
N GLU A 226 -9.18 18.03 -11.76
CA GLU A 226 -7.91 18.25 -12.47
C GLU A 226 -6.83 17.23 -12.06
N ASN A 227 -6.86 16.84 -10.78
CA ASN A 227 -6.04 15.81 -10.13
C ASN A 227 -6.57 14.38 -10.35
N GLY A 228 -7.45 14.15 -11.32
CA GLY A 228 -7.96 12.83 -11.65
C GLY A 228 -8.95 12.22 -10.64
N GLN A 229 -9.32 12.93 -9.58
CA GLN A 229 -10.31 12.44 -8.61
C GLN A 229 -11.69 12.29 -9.26
N LEU A 230 -12.37 11.17 -9.05
CA LEU A 230 -13.73 10.98 -9.52
C LEU A 230 -14.70 11.86 -8.70
N LEU A 231 -15.45 12.74 -9.36
CA LEU A 231 -16.34 13.71 -8.71
C LEU A 231 -17.82 13.34 -8.88
N ALA A 232 -18.20 12.87 -10.07
CA ALA A 232 -19.57 12.48 -10.35
C ALA A 232 -19.67 11.41 -11.43
N MET A 233 -20.79 10.69 -11.42
CA MET A 233 -21.24 9.77 -12.47
C MET A 233 -22.57 10.27 -13.03
N LYS A 234 -22.67 10.37 -14.35
CA LYS A 234 -23.94 10.56 -15.06
C LYS A 234 -24.44 9.21 -15.56
N LYS A 235 -25.68 8.86 -15.26
CA LYS A 235 -26.34 7.63 -15.73
C LYS A 235 -27.75 7.99 -16.21
N GLY A 236 -27.99 7.83 -17.51
CA GLY A 236 -29.18 8.41 -18.14
C GLY A 236 -29.21 9.93 -17.95
N SER A 237 -30.32 10.48 -17.45
CA SER A 237 -30.46 11.90 -17.12
C SER A 237 -30.01 12.25 -15.69
N ALA A 238 -29.73 11.26 -14.84
CA ALA A 238 -29.36 11.47 -13.45
C ALA A 238 -27.86 11.72 -13.29
N THR A 239 -27.50 12.59 -12.35
CA THR A 239 -26.13 12.83 -11.91
C THR A 239 -26.00 12.42 -10.44
N TYR A 240 -24.98 11.64 -10.13
CA TYR A 240 -24.65 11.17 -8.79
C TYR A 240 -23.27 11.67 -8.39
N PHE A 241 -23.16 12.26 -7.21
CA PHE A 241 -21.95 12.89 -6.69
C PHE A 241 -21.25 11.95 -5.72
N TYR A 242 -19.95 11.72 -5.91
CA TYR A 242 -19.16 10.83 -5.08
C TYR A 242 -18.71 11.51 -3.79
N HIS A 243 -18.73 10.75 -2.70
CA HIS A 243 -18.27 11.15 -1.37
C HIS A 243 -17.23 10.18 -0.85
N TYR A 244 -16.20 10.71 -0.18
CA TYR A 244 -15.00 9.98 0.19
C TYR A 244 -14.67 10.14 1.67
N ASN A 245 -14.07 9.10 2.28
CA ASN A 245 -13.33 9.26 3.54
C ASN A 245 -11.91 9.81 3.26
N ALA A 246 -11.10 10.05 4.29
CA ALA A 246 -9.74 10.58 4.09
C ALA A 246 -8.79 9.61 3.36
N HIS A 247 -9.07 8.31 3.38
CA HIS A 247 -8.31 7.30 2.63
C HIS A 247 -8.59 7.34 1.12
N GLY A 248 -9.74 7.89 0.71
CA GLY A 248 -10.16 7.92 -0.69
C GLY A 248 -11.12 6.80 -1.07
N ASP A 249 -11.70 6.12 -0.08
CA ASP A 249 -12.75 5.13 -0.32
C ASP A 249 -14.06 5.84 -0.65
N VAL A 250 -14.77 5.35 -1.66
CA VAL A 250 -16.14 5.81 -1.95
C VAL A 250 -17.07 5.34 -0.83
N ILE A 251 -17.49 6.25 0.04
CA ILE A 251 -18.37 5.94 1.18
C ILE A 251 -19.85 6.15 0.86
N ALA A 252 -20.17 7.03 -0.09
CA ALA A 252 -21.53 7.33 -0.50
C ALA A 252 -21.60 7.97 -1.89
N LEU A 253 -22.76 7.85 -2.53
CA LEU A 253 -23.15 8.67 -3.67
C LEU A 253 -24.44 9.40 -3.31
N THR A 254 -24.53 10.70 -3.62
CA THR A 254 -25.80 11.46 -3.51
C THR A 254 -26.35 11.83 -4.87
N ASP A 255 -27.67 11.83 -5.04
CA ASP A 255 -28.32 12.36 -6.25
C ASP A 255 -28.34 13.91 -6.28
N ALA A 256 -28.94 14.49 -7.32
CA ALA A 256 -29.07 15.93 -7.49
C ALA A 256 -29.89 16.63 -6.38
N GLN A 257 -30.73 15.89 -5.65
CA GLN A 257 -31.54 16.40 -4.54
C GLN A 257 -30.84 16.22 -3.18
N GLY A 258 -29.67 15.58 -3.15
CA GLY A 258 -28.92 15.29 -1.92
C GLY A 258 -29.32 13.98 -1.24
N ASN A 259 -30.19 13.16 -1.84
CA ASN A 259 -30.52 11.85 -1.28
C ASN A 259 -29.36 10.88 -1.48
N ILE A 260 -29.10 10.03 -0.48
CA ILE A 260 -28.08 8.99 -0.57
C ILE A 260 -28.57 7.88 -1.51
N ALA A 261 -27.96 7.78 -2.68
CA ALA A 261 -28.26 6.78 -3.71
C ALA A 261 -27.47 5.47 -3.49
N ALA A 262 -26.29 5.55 -2.89
CA ALA A 262 -25.49 4.41 -2.48
C ALA A 262 -24.69 4.75 -1.21
N ARG A 263 -24.41 3.75 -0.38
CA ARG A 263 -23.53 3.85 0.79
C ARG A 263 -22.73 2.56 0.96
N TYR A 264 -21.49 2.68 1.39
CA TYR A 264 -20.58 1.55 1.60
C TYR A 264 -19.83 1.65 2.92
N GLN A 265 -19.46 0.49 3.46
CA GLN A 265 -18.49 0.33 4.53
C GLN A 265 -17.52 -0.79 4.15
N TYR A 266 -16.23 -0.56 4.39
CA TYR A 266 -15.17 -1.50 4.07
C TYR A 266 -14.40 -1.89 5.34
N ASP A 267 -13.77 -3.06 5.32
CA ASP A 267 -12.61 -3.30 6.17
C ASP A 267 -11.37 -2.64 5.57
N THR A 268 -10.25 -2.69 6.29
CA THR A 268 -9.02 -2.04 5.82
C THR A 268 -8.49 -2.64 4.52
N TRP A 269 -8.81 -3.89 4.19
CA TRP A 269 -8.34 -4.55 2.96
C TRP A 269 -9.30 -4.37 1.77
N GLY A 270 -10.37 -3.59 1.95
CA GLY A 270 -11.34 -3.29 0.91
C GLY A 270 -12.47 -4.32 0.76
N ASN A 271 -12.63 -5.26 1.69
CA ASN A 271 -13.82 -6.11 1.71
C ASN A 271 -15.03 -5.29 2.13
N ILE A 272 -16.14 -5.41 1.40
CA ILE A 272 -17.38 -4.69 1.70
C ILE A 272 -18.03 -5.33 2.94
N LEU A 273 -18.08 -4.60 4.05
CA LEU A 273 -18.76 -5.01 5.29
C LEU A 273 -20.27 -4.77 5.20
N SER A 274 -20.67 -3.67 4.57
CA SER A 274 -22.08 -3.38 4.30
C SER A 274 -22.23 -2.44 3.11
N GLN A 275 -23.37 -2.52 2.43
CA GLN A 275 -23.76 -1.58 1.39
C GLN A 275 -25.28 -1.38 1.38
N SER A 276 -25.76 -0.21 0.96
CA SER A 276 -27.19 0.07 0.83
C SER A 276 -27.48 1.17 -0.21
N GLY A 277 -28.74 1.27 -0.65
CA GLY A 277 -29.18 2.22 -1.69
C GLY A 277 -29.32 1.56 -3.06
N SER A 278 -30.18 2.13 -3.91
CA SER A 278 -30.52 1.57 -5.22
C SER A 278 -29.34 1.54 -6.20
N LEU A 279 -28.35 2.41 -6.02
CA LEU A 279 -27.14 2.47 -6.87
C LEU A 279 -25.98 1.64 -6.31
N ALA A 280 -26.13 1.02 -5.13
CA ALA A 280 -25.03 0.34 -4.45
C ALA A 280 -24.39 -0.76 -5.32
N ASP A 281 -25.21 -1.61 -5.91
CA ASP A 281 -24.73 -2.70 -6.76
C ASP A 281 -24.30 -2.23 -8.16
N GLU A 282 -24.82 -1.10 -8.61
CA GLU A 282 -24.57 -0.58 -9.95
C GLU A 282 -23.28 0.23 -10.05
N ASN A 283 -22.91 0.96 -9.00
CA ASN A 283 -21.74 1.82 -9.00
C ASN A 283 -20.45 0.97 -9.11
N PRO A 284 -19.62 1.22 -10.15
CA PRO A 284 -18.41 0.45 -10.38
C PRO A 284 -17.23 0.92 -9.53
N TYR A 285 -17.21 2.16 -9.03
CA TYR A 285 -16.06 2.71 -8.31
C TYR A 285 -16.27 2.67 -6.79
N ARG A 286 -15.38 1.99 -6.06
CA ARG A 286 -15.60 1.63 -4.64
C ARG A 286 -14.37 1.95 -3.77
N TYR A 287 -13.84 0.97 -3.05
CA TYR A 287 -12.67 1.10 -2.18
C TYR A 287 -11.51 1.77 -2.91
N ALA A 288 -10.88 2.77 -2.27
CA ALA A 288 -9.85 3.64 -2.83
C ALA A 288 -10.14 4.23 -4.23
N GLY A 289 -11.41 4.29 -4.65
CA GLY A 289 -11.79 4.73 -5.98
C GLY A 289 -11.51 3.74 -7.10
N TYR A 290 -11.21 2.47 -6.80
CA TYR A 290 -10.97 1.44 -7.81
C TYR A 290 -12.26 0.93 -8.45
N GLN A 291 -12.15 0.41 -9.68
CA GLN A 291 -13.24 -0.34 -10.30
C GLN A 291 -13.40 -1.70 -9.61
N TYR A 292 -14.59 -2.00 -9.12
CA TYR A 292 -14.93 -3.27 -8.48
C TYR A 292 -15.78 -4.14 -9.42
N ASP A 293 -15.24 -5.29 -9.79
CA ASP A 293 -15.94 -6.31 -10.55
C ASP A 293 -16.75 -7.17 -9.57
N ARG A 294 -17.99 -6.75 -9.28
CA ARG A 294 -18.86 -7.40 -8.29
C ARG A 294 -19.09 -8.89 -8.54
N GLU A 295 -19.04 -9.29 -9.80
CA GLU A 295 -19.25 -10.66 -10.25
C GLU A 295 -18.12 -11.61 -9.87
N THR A 296 -16.94 -11.07 -9.55
CA THR A 296 -15.74 -11.83 -9.14
C THR A 296 -15.26 -11.45 -7.74
N GLY A 297 -15.63 -10.26 -7.25
CA GLY A 297 -15.14 -9.72 -5.98
C GLY A 297 -13.76 -9.08 -6.07
N LEU A 298 -13.25 -8.87 -7.29
CA LEU A 298 -11.92 -8.32 -7.54
C LEU A 298 -11.98 -6.81 -7.78
N TYR A 299 -10.92 -6.11 -7.40
CA TYR A 299 -10.69 -4.74 -7.83
C TYR A 299 -9.76 -4.72 -9.04
N TYR A 300 -10.15 -3.99 -10.09
CA TYR A 300 -9.32 -3.72 -11.25
C TYR A 300 -8.55 -2.42 -11.02
N LEU A 301 -7.23 -2.55 -10.90
CA LEU A 301 -6.29 -1.45 -10.69
C LEU A 301 -5.46 -1.30 -11.96
N ILE A 302 -6.09 -1.23 -13.14
CA ILE A 302 -5.43 -1.03 -14.44
C ILE A 302 -4.44 -2.13 -14.85
N ALA A 303 -3.26 -2.18 -14.24
CA ALA A 303 -2.23 -3.16 -14.52
C ALA A 303 -2.51 -4.53 -13.91
N ARG A 304 -3.17 -4.56 -12.74
CA ARG A 304 -3.38 -5.78 -11.97
C ARG A 304 -4.80 -5.87 -11.40
N TYR A 305 -5.16 -7.09 -11.03
CA TYR A 305 -6.39 -7.38 -10.27
C TYR A 305 -6.03 -7.67 -8.81
N TYR A 306 -6.67 -6.96 -7.89
CA TYR A 306 -6.49 -7.12 -6.45
C TYR A 306 -7.63 -7.95 -5.83
N HIS A 307 -7.26 -8.93 -5.01
CA HIS A 307 -8.21 -9.78 -4.29
C HIS A 307 -8.28 -9.37 -2.82
N PRO A 308 -9.34 -8.69 -2.35
CA PRO A 308 -9.39 -8.08 -1.02
C PRO A 308 -9.38 -9.10 0.13
N THR A 309 -10.02 -10.26 -0.06
CA THR A 309 -10.03 -11.32 0.96
C THR A 309 -8.65 -11.96 1.13
N HIS A 310 -7.93 -12.23 0.03
CA HIS A 310 -6.57 -12.78 0.08
C HIS A 310 -5.54 -11.70 0.46
N GLY A 311 -5.81 -10.43 0.17
CA GLY A 311 -4.93 -9.28 0.45
C GLY A 311 -3.71 -9.24 -0.47
N VAL A 312 -3.82 -9.78 -1.68
CA VAL A 312 -2.73 -9.84 -2.67
C VAL A 312 -3.25 -9.59 -4.08
N PHE A 313 -2.35 -9.20 -4.97
CA PHE A 313 -2.59 -9.17 -6.41
C PHE A 313 -2.65 -10.57 -7.02
N LEU A 314 -3.34 -10.69 -8.16
CA LEU A 314 -3.43 -11.95 -8.91
C LEU A 314 -2.23 -12.24 -9.81
N SER A 315 -1.46 -11.21 -10.16
CA SER A 315 -0.27 -11.28 -11.00
C SER A 315 0.90 -10.55 -10.33
N LEU A 316 2.12 -10.91 -10.74
CA LEU A 316 3.34 -10.27 -10.27
C LEU A 316 3.39 -8.80 -10.72
N ASP A 317 3.90 -7.92 -9.86
CA ASP A 317 4.25 -6.56 -10.27
C ASP A 317 5.30 -6.58 -11.40
N PRO A 318 5.02 -5.97 -12.57
CA PRO A 318 6.04 -5.83 -13.60
C PRO A 318 7.18 -4.89 -13.17
N ASP A 319 6.95 -4.01 -12.19
CA ASP A 319 7.93 -3.06 -11.69
C ASP A 319 8.57 -3.55 -10.39
N PRO A 320 9.85 -3.98 -10.40
CA PRO A 320 10.52 -4.40 -9.18
C PRO A 320 10.73 -3.19 -8.26
N GLY A 321 10.36 -3.33 -6.99
CA GLY A 321 10.53 -2.28 -5.99
C GLY A 321 11.98 -1.92 -5.66
N ASP A 322 12.18 -1.22 -4.54
CA ASP A 322 13.51 -0.85 -4.06
C ASP A 322 14.27 -2.08 -3.54
N ALA A 323 15.48 -2.32 -4.06
CA ALA A 323 16.30 -3.47 -3.68
C ALA A 323 16.71 -3.47 -2.20
N ASP A 324 16.68 -2.30 -1.54
CA ASP A 324 16.99 -2.15 -0.13
C ASP A 324 15.73 -2.19 0.78
N ASP A 325 14.52 -2.26 0.21
CA ASP A 325 13.25 -2.39 0.93
C ASP A 325 12.54 -3.70 0.57
N ILE A 326 12.61 -4.66 1.50
CA ILE A 326 12.09 -6.01 1.34
C ILE A 326 10.59 -6.01 1.07
N LEU A 327 9.81 -5.07 1.63
CA LEU A 327 8.36 -5.03 1.40
C LEU A 327 8.05 -4.67 -0.05
N THR A 328 8.76 -3.68 -0.60
CA THR A 328 8.57 -3.27 -2.00
C THR A 328 9.07 -4.31 -3.01
N GLN A 329 9.95 -5.23 -2.60
CA GLN A 329 10.36 -6.38 -3.42
C GLN A 329 9.28 -7.46 -3.53
N ASN A 330 8.26 -7.43 -2.68
CA ASN A 330 7.16 -8.37 -2.78
C ASN A 330 6.13 -7.89 -3.81
N GLY A 331 6.25 -8.39 -5.04
CA GLY A 331 5.40 -7.99 -6.16
C GLY A 331 3.93 -8.42 -6.08
N TYR A 332 3.49 -9.05 -4.98
CA TYR A 332 2.09 -9.45 -4.79
C TYR A 332 1.39 -8.68 -3.65
N THR A 333 2.12 -8.06 -2.74
CA THR A 333 1.51 -7.40 -1.57
C THR A 333 0.77 -6.14 -1.97
N TYR A 334 -0.46 -5.99 -1.49
CA TYR A 334 -1.19 -4.74 -1.62
C TYR A 334 -0.70 -3.74 -0.58
N ALA A 335 -0.41 -2.51 -1.02
CA ALA A 335 -0.16 -1.38 -0.15
C ALA A 335 0.98 -1.61 0.88
N ASN A 336 1.99 -2.41 0.56
CA ASN A 336 3.07 -2.82 1.48
C ASN A 336 2.56 -3.30 2.86
N ASN A 337 1.40 -3.97 2.87
CA ASN A 337 0.68 -4.39 4.07
C ASN A 337 0.25 -3.26 5.02
N ASN A 338 0.22 -2.01 4.55
CA ASN A 338 -0.35 -0.85 5.26
C ASN A 338 -1.50 -0.21 4.45
N PRO A 339 -2.60 -0.95 4.23
CA PRO A 339 -3.76 -0.45 3.49
C PRO A 339 -4.60 0.57 4.28
N VAL A 340 -4.22 0.92 5.51
CA VAL A 340 -4.84 2.03 6.25
C VAL A 340 -4.35 3.39 5.73
N MET A 341 -3.09 3.44 5.29
CA MET A 341 -2.40 4.65 4.86
C MET A 341 -2.11 4.70 3.36
N LEU A 342 -2.02 3.54 2.72
CA LEU A 342 -1.49 3.40 1.37
C LEU A 342 -2.53 2.79 0.42
N VAL A 343 -2.53 3.28 -0.81
CA VAL A 343 -3.34 2.83 -1.95
C VAL A 343 -2.42 2.52 -3.12
N ASP A 344 -2.85 1.70 -4.06
CA ASP A 344 -2.17 1.46 -5.33
C ASP A 344 -3.10 1.93 -6.47
N PRO A 345 -2.95 3.18 -6.97
CA PRO A 345 -3.87 3.79 -7.92
C PRO A 345 -3.95 3.11 -9.28
N ASP A 346 -2.90 2.40 -9.71
CA ASP A 346 -2.78 1.83 -11.06
C ASP A 346 -2.16 0.44 -11.12
N GLY A 347 -1.95 -0.19 -9.96
CA GLY A 347 -1.44 -1.55 -9.88
C GLY A 347 0.03 -1.66 -10.26
N HIS A 348 0.81 -0.57 -10.28
CA HIS A 348 2.26 -0.61 -10.55
C HIS A 348 3.10 -0.13 -9.36
N PHE A 349 2.53 0.71 -8.49
CA PHE A 349 3.30 1.30 -7.40
C PHE A 349 2.42 1.72 -6.23
N VAL A 350 2.87 1.44 -5.02
CA VAL A 350 2.18 1.86 -3.80
C VAL A 350 2.33 3.36 -3.58
N TRP A 351 1.21 4.08 -3.49
CA TRP A 351 1.14 5.49 -3.15
C TRP A 351 0.58 5.68 -1.74
N MET A 352 0.98 6.76 -1.09
CA MET A 352 0.25 7.21 0.10
C MET A 352 -1.11 7.75 -0.33
N ALA A 353 -2.17 7.31 0.35
CA ALA A 353 -3.49 7.92 0.23
C ALA A 353 -3.42 9.32 0.83
N ILE A 354 -3.16 10.31 -0.02
CA ILE A 354 -3.13 11.72 0.38
C ILE A 354 -4.46 12.34 -0.03
N ASN A 355 -5.27 12.68 0.96
CA ASN A 355 -6.47 13.52 0.86
C ASN A 355 -7.57 12.95 -0.04
N ALA A 356 -8.21 11.87 0.38
CA ALA A 356 -9.44 11.38 -0.25
C ALA A 356 -9.31 11.10 -1.77
N GLY A 357 -8.10 10.75 -2.23
CA GLY A 357 -7.75 10.52 -3.64
C GLY A 357 -7.42 11.77 -4.47
N PHE A 358 -7.57 12.98 -3.90
CA PHE A 358 -7.33 14.27 -4.59
C PHE A 358 -5.85 14.60 -4.89
N ALA A 359 -4.89 13.70 -4.66
CA ALA A 359 -3.47 13.97 -4.96
C ALA A 359 -2.73 12.80 -5.63
N ALA A 360 -3.40 11.68 -5.95
CA ALA A 360 -2.73 10.49 -6.46
C ALA A 360 -2.26 10.63 -7.93
N TYR A 361 -2.98 11.39 -8.77
CA TYR A 361 -2.80 11.35 -10.23
C TYR A 361 -1.66 12.22 -10.78
N ASP A 362 -1.34 13.35 -10.15
CA ASP A 362 -0.34 14.30 -10.66
C ASP A 362 1.11 13.80 -10.48
N GLY A 363 1.37 12.98 -9.44
CA GLY A 363 2.64 12.29 -9.25
C GLY A 363 2.91 11.23 -10.32
N TYR A 364 1.86 10.53 -10.77
CA TYR A 364 1.92 9.50 -11.80
C TYR A 364 2.17 10.06 -13.21
N LYS A 365 1.46 11.12 -13.61
CA LYS A 365 1.72 11.81 -14.90
C LYS A 365 3.15 12.33 -15.00
N ALA A 366 3.73 12.80 -13.89
CA ALA A 366 5.13 13.22 -13.83
C ALA A 366 6.11 12.04 -13.90
N PHE A 367 5.77 10.89 -13.30
CA PHE A 367 6.54 9.65 -13.39
C PHE A 367 6.60 9.13 -14.84
N LYS A 368 5.45 8.98 -15.53
CA LYS A 368 5.43 8.55 -16.94
C LYS A 368 6.17 9.51 -17.89
N LYS A 369 6.26 10.80 -17.55
CA LYS A 369 6.92 11.82 -18.39
C LYS A 369 8.42 11.98 -18.14
N GLY A 370 8.97 11.55 -17.00
CA GLY A 370 10.39 11.81 -16.67
C GLY A 370 11.06 10.88 -15.65
N GLY A 371 10.45 9.72 -15.36
CA GLY A 371 10.96 8.74 -14.40
C GLY A 371 10.95 9.23 -12.95
N TRP A 372 11.58 8.45 -12.07
CA TRP A 372 11.54 8.66 -10.61
C TRP A 372 12.05 10.04 -10.16
N LYS A 373 13.00 10.64 -10.88
CA LYS A 373 13.52 11.99 -10.58
C LYS A 373 12.49 13.09 -10.88
N ALA A 374 11.69 12.92 -11.94
CA ALA A 374 10.63 13.86 -12.27
C ALA A 374 9.42 13.70 -11.34
N ALA A 375 9.09 12.48 -10.91
CA ALA A 375 8.09 12.22 -9.88
C ALA A 375 8.45 12.89 -8.53
N ALA A 376 9.73 12.83 -8.14
CA ALA A 376 10.23 13.52 -6.94
C ALA A 376 10.21 15.05 -7.06
N ILE A 377 10.38 15.60 -8.28
CA ILE A 377 10.36 17.05 -8.55
C ILE A 377 8.92 17.58 -8.68
N ALA A 378 7.98 16.82 -9.24
CA ALA A 378 6.55 17.19 -9.28
C ALA A 378 5.92 17.22 -7.88
N VAL A 379 6.35 16.30 -7.00
CA VAL A 379 6.10 16.35 -5.55
C VAL A 379 6.66 17.62 -4.90
N GLY A 380 7.70 18.22 -5.48
CA GLY A 380 8.35 19.42 -4.95
C GLY A 380 7.69 20.75 -5.31
N VAL A 381 6.71 20.79 -6.23
CA VAL A 381 6.18 22.08 -6.73
C VAL A 381 4.65 22.22 -6.67
N GLY A 382 3.84 21.19 -6.35
CA GLY A 382 2.39 21.37 -6.47
C GLY A 382 1.41 20.45 -5.75
N LEU A 383 1.75 19.70 -4.70
CA LEU A 383 0.77 18.81 -4.04
C LEU A 383 0.79 18.91 -2.50
N VAL A 384 -0.18 19.68 -1.97
CA VAL A 384 -1.12 19.30 -0.89
C VAL A 384 -0.57 18.24 0.08
N GLY A 385 0.00 18.66 1.22
CA GLY A 385 0.28 17.84 2.43
C GLY A 385 1.45 16.85 2.36
N GLY A 386 1.67 16.21 1.20
CA GLY A 386 2.69 15.18 1.01
C GLY A 386 4.12 15.69 1.15
N ALA A 387 4.39 16.95 0.81
CA ALA A 387 5.72 17.54 0.94
C ALA A 387 6.13 17.76 2.41
N ALA A 388 5.20 18.20 3.27
CA ALA A 388 5.44 18.36 4.71
C ALA A 388 5.58 17.00 5.39
N PHE A 389 4.75 16.01 5.02
CA PHE A 389 4.85 14.66 5.54
C PHE A 389 6.11 13.92 5.05
N LYS A 390 6.51 14.04 3.77
CA LYS A 390 7.79 13.48 3.28
C LYS A 390 8.99 14.18 3.90
N ALA A 391 8.94 15.50 4.14
CA ALA A 391 9.98 16.22 4.88
C ALA A 391 10.01 15.79 6.36
N PHE A 392 8.85 15.56 6.97
CA PHE A 392 8.72 15.04 8.33
C PHE A 392 9.19 13.59 8.42
N ARG A 393 8.85 12.69 7.49
CA ARG A 393 9.39 11.32 7.40
C ARG A 393 10.86 11.31 7.03
N ALA A 394 11.36 12.23 6.22
CA ALA A 394 12.80 12.38 5.98
C ALA A 394 13.53 12.87 7.25
N ALA A 395 12.91 13.76 8.03
CA ALA A 395 13.44 14.25 9.31
C ALA A 395 13.31 13.20 10.45
N GLN A 396 12.22 12.43 10.48
CA GLN A 396 12.00 11.26 11.34
C GLN A 396 12.89 10.11 10.93
N ALA A 397 13.08 9.86 9.63
CA ALA A 397 14.08 8.93 9.14
C ALA A 397 15.46 9.42 9.55
N ALA A 398 15.77 10.73 9.49
CA ALA A 398 17.03 11.28 10.01
C ALA A 398 17.18 11.17 11.54
N LYS A 399 16.09 11.22 12.32
CA LYS A 399 16.07 11.04 13.79
C LYS A 399 16.05 9.55 14.21
N GLY A 400 15.34 8.71 13.47
CA GLY A 400 15.15 7.26 13.59
C GLY A 400 16.25 6.43 12.93
N LEU A 401 17.05 7.05 12.05
CA LEU A 401 18.37 6.59 11.58
C LEU A 401 19.36 6.39 12.74
N ALA A 402 18.99 6.79 13.96
CA ALA A 402 19.72 6.44 15.17
C ALA A 402 19.48 4.99 15.66
N ARG A 403 18.55 4.21 15.09
CA ARG A 403 18.19 2.89 15.67
C ARG A 403 17.88 1.73 14.73
N PHE A 404 18.30 1.70 13.47
CA PHE A 404 18.26 0.43 12.71
C PHE A 404 19.55 0.12 11.94
N TRP A 405 19.76 -1.18 11.76
CA TRP A 405 21.06 -1.84 11.69
C TRP A 405 21.61 -1.85 10.26
N TYR A 406 22.29 -0.79 9.82
CA TYR A 406 22.90 -0.84 8.49
C TYR A 406 24.31 -1.45 8.47
N LYS A 407 24.39 -2.51 7.65
CA LYS A 407 25.58 -3.10 7.04
C LYS A 407 26.33 -1.99 6.27
N GLY A 408 27.53 -1.63 6.70
CA GLY A 408 28.39 -0.75 5.92
C GLY A 408 29.27 -1.53 4.95
N THR A 409 29.07 -1.35 3.65
CA THR A 409 30.15 -1.48 2.66
C THR A 409 31.04 -0.24 2.78
N PHE A 410 32.05 -0.30 3.65
CA PHE A 410 32.97 0.82 3.85
C PHE A 410 33.90 0.97 2.64
N LYS A 411 34.13 2.22 2.19
CA LYS A 411 34.99 2.51 1.02
C LYS A 411 36.43 2.07 1.26
N ASN A 412 36.88 2.04 2.51
CA ASN A 412 38.19 1.52 2.89
C ASN A 412 38.20 0.90 4.29
N SER A 413 39.30 0.21 4.61
CA SER A 413 39.46 -0.49 5.89
C SER A 413 39.59 0.43 7.10
N ILE A 414 39.88 1.73 6.93
CA ILE A 414 40.02 2.69 8.03
C ILE A 414 38.63 3.12 8.52
N GLU A 415 37.70 3.40 7.60
CA GLU A 415 36.31 3.74 7.91
C GLU A 415 35.56 2.57 8.56
N SER A 416 35.75 1.35 8.04
CA SER A 416 35.18 0.13 8.64
C SER A 416 35.64 -0.08 10.08
N LEU A 417 36.93 0.13 10.30
CA LEU A 417 37.56 -0.06 11.59
C LEU A 417 37.13 1.01 12.59
N ALA A 418 37.02 2.28 12.17
CA ALA A 418 36.52 3.38 13.00
C ALA A 418 35.05 3.17 13.40
N TYR A 419 34.21 2.72 12.48
CA TYR A 419 32.81 2.41 12.76
C TYR A 419 32.67 1.26 13.77
N HIS A 420 33.34 0.12 13.51
CA HIS A 420 33.25 -1.02 14.41
C HIS A 420 33.91 -0.76 15.77
N HIS A 421 34.98 0.05 15.80
CA HIS A 421 35.58 0.53 17.03
C HIS A 421 34.58 1.35 17.86
N ASN A 422 33.96 2.38 17.29
CA ASN A 422 32.99 3.21 18.00
C ASN A 422 31.78 2.38 18.49
N LYS A 423 31.30 1.43 17.67
CA LYS A 423 30.15 0.56 17.99
C LYS A 423 30.43 -0.41 19.14
N HIS A 424 31.61 -1.01 19.20
CA HIS A 424 31.92 -2.07 20.16
C HIS A 424 32.74 -1.60 21.38
N VAL A 425 33.27 -0.38 21.34
CA VAL A 425 34.18 0.16 22.37
C VAL A 425 33.66 1.43 23.05
N VAL A 426 32.90 2.30 22.36
CA VAL A 426 32.65 3.69 22.85
C VAL A 426 31.26 3.88 23.48
N ARG A 427 30.47 2.83 23.69
CA ARG A 427 29.19 2.98 24.40
C ARG A 427 29.42 3.02 25.93
N LYS A 428 29.39 4.24 26.49
CA LYS A 428 29.51 4.62 27.93
C LYS A 428 30.93 4.71 28.54
N GLY A 429 31.80 5.52 27.93
CA GLY A 429 32.74 6.35 28.71
C GLY A 429 34.14 5.82 29.07
N ARG A 430 34.59 4.67 28.57
CA ARG A 430 36.04 4.33 28.53
C ARG A 430 36.38 3.66 27.21
N SER A 431 37.19 4.36 26.39
CA SER A 431 37.57 3.94 25.05
C SER A 431 38.95 3.27 25.03
N TYR A 432 39.13 2.17 24.30
CA TYR A 432 40.46 1.78 23.81
C TYR A 432 40.79 2.62 22.58
N SER A 433 42.06 2.83 22.20
CA SER A 433 42.33 3.51 20.92
C SER A 433 41.98 2.61 19.72
N PRO A 434 41.66 3.17 18.54
CA PRO A 434 41.51 2.40 17.32
C PRO A 434 42.71 1.50 17.01
N GLU A 435 43.95 1.92 17.31
CA GLU A 435 45.13 1.06 17.12
C GLU A 435 45.08 -0.18 18.02
N ARG A 436 44.69 -0.04 19.29
CA ARG A 436 44.64 -1.15 20.24
C ARG A 436 43.53 -2.14 19.90
N TYR A 437 42.36 -1.67 19.46
CA TYR A 437 41.27 -2.52 18.95
C TYR A 437 41.72 -3.35 17.74
N THR A 438 42.41 -2.71 16.80
CA THR A 438 42.93 -3.36 15.58
C THR A 438 43.98 -4.42 15.91
N LYS A 439 44.89 -4.12 16.84
CA LYS A 439 45.93 -5.06 17.29
C LYS A 439 45.31 -6.32 17.91
N LEU A 440 44.27 -6.16 18.72
CA LEU A 440 43.53 -7.26 19.35
C LEU A 440 42.75 -8.10 18.34
N ALA A 441 42.03 -7.47 17.40
CA ALA A 441 41.29 -8.18 16.36
C ALA A 441 42.22 -9.04 15.47
N ARG A 442 43.38 -8.48 15.08
CA ARG A 442 44.40 -9.23 14.31
C ARG A 442 45.01 -10.36 15.14
N ALA A 443 45.31 -10.13 16.41
CA ALA A 443 45.82 -11.17 17.30
C ALA A 443 44.80 -12.31 17.47
N PHE A 444 43.53 -11.97 17.70
CA PHE A 444 42.44 -12.95 17.83
C PHE A 444 42.28 -13.81 16.57
N TYR A 445 42.31 -13.21 15.38
CA TYR A 445 42.28 -13.95 14.11
C TYR A 445 43.46 -14.91 13.97
N ARG A 446 44.66 -14.49 14.38
CA ARG A 446 45.89 -15.30 14.28
C ARG A 446 45.93 -16.44 15.29
N SER A 447 45.47 -16.22 16.52
CA SER A 447 45.53 -17.21 17.60
C SER A 447 44.37 -18.22 17.56
N ASN A 448 43.31 -17.97 16.78
CA ASN A 448 42.11 -18.82 16.73
C ASN A 448 41.80 -19.35 15.32
N LYS A 449 42.83 -19.59 14.49
CA LYS A 449 42.64 -20.10 13.11
C LYS A 449 41.92 -21.46 13.06
N HIS A 450 42.09 -22.27 14.09
CA HIS A 450 41.45 -23.59 14.23
C HIS A 450 39.93 -23.50 14.44
N LEU A 451 39.38 -22.31 14.75
CA LEU A 451 37.95 -22.07 14.95
C LEU A 451 37.30 -21.37 13.74
N ARG A 452 37.93 -21.43 12.57
CA ARG A 452 37.42 -20.77 11.36
C ARG A 452 36.28 -21.57 10.76
N GLU A 453 35.17 -20.88 10.55
CA GLU A 453 34.03 -21.35 9.81
C GLU A 453 33.96 -20.55 8.50
N GLU A 454 33.94 -21.25 7.35
CA GLU A 454 33.83 -20.57 6.07
C GLU A 454 32.41 -20.03 5.90
N VAL A 455 32.32 -18.75 5.55
CA VAL A 455 31.05 -18.04 5.38
C VAL A 455 31.09 -17.20 4.13
N THR A 456 29.92 -16.94 3.55
CA THR A 456 29.78 -15.87 2.55
C THR A 456 29.71 -14.54 3.31
N LEU A 457 30.67 -13.66 3.07
CA LEU A 457 30.67 -12.32 3.66
C LEU A 457 29.63 -11.44 2.97
N SER A 458 29.25 -10.33 3.61
CA SER A 458 28.30 -9.35 3.06
C SER A 458 28.72 -8.73 1.71
N THR A 459 29.94 -8.97 1.25
CA THR A 459 30.46 -8.56 -0.07
C THR A 459 30.25 -9.62 -1.15
N GLY A 460 29.50 -10.69 -0.86
CA GLY A 460 29.36 -11.88 -1.71
C GLY A 460 30.59 -12.78 -1.75
N LYS A 461 31.75 -12.33 -1.24
CA LYS A 461 33.01 -13.10 -1.23
C LYS A 461 33.06 -14.06 -0.06
N LYS A 462 33.70 -15.22 -0.27
CA LYS A 462 33.98 -16.16 0.82
C LYS A 462 34.99 -15.59 1.82
N GLY A 463 34.76 -15.87 3.10
CA GLY A 463 35.60 -15.45 4.22
C GLY A 463 35.44 -16.38 5.41
N TYR A 464 35.87 -15.92 6.58
CA TYR A 464 35.87 -16.70 7.81
C TYR A 464 35.14 -15.99 8.93
N ARG A 465 34.23 -16.71 9.60
CA ARG A 465 33.73 -16.36 10.92
C ARG A 465 34.59 -17.09 11.97
N ILE A 466 34.99 -16.38 13.01
CA ILE A 466 35.71 -16.97 14.16
C ILE A 466 35.00 -16.51 15.43
N LYS A 467 34.57 -17.45 16.28
CA LYS A 467 33.92 -17.16 17.55
C LYS A 467 34.53 -18.03 18.66
N LYS A 468 34.91 -17.40 19.76
CA LYS A 468 35.42 -18.07 20.97
C LYS A 468 34.82 -17.39 22.20
N GLY A 469 33.82 -18.05 22.80
CA GLY A 469 33.04 -17.50 23.90
C GLY A 469 32.39 -16.17 23.53
N LYS A 470 32.68 -15.12 24.31
CA LYS A 470 32.13 -13.76 24.11
C LYS A 470 32.89 -12.94 23.05
N VAL A 471 33.95 -13.47 22.46
CA VAL A 471 34.77 -12.76 21.47
C VAL A 471 34.57 -13.38 20.09
N GLY A 472 34.45 -12.57 19.05
CA GLY A 472 34.36 -13.07 17.69
C GLY A 472 34.62 -12.02 16.64
N GLY A 473 34.72 -12.46 15.39
CA GLY A 473 34.89 -11.57 14.25
C GLY A 473 34.66 -12.26 12.92
N TYR A 474 34.46 -11.44 11.89
CA TYR A 474 34.46 -11.85 10.49
C TYR A 474 35.69 -11.30 9.78
N TYR A 475 36.28 -12.13 8.93
CA TYR A 475 37.54 -11.83 8.28
C TYR A 475 37.49 -12.29 6.82
N THR A 476 38.17 -11.56 5.94
CA THR A 476 38.41 -12.04 4.58
C THR A 476 39.30 -13.30 4.58
N LYS A 477 39.34 -14.05 3.46
CA LYS A 477 40.26 -15.20 3.33
C LYS A 477 41.74 -14.81 3.55
N ARG A 478 42.11 -13.56 3.24
CA ARG A 478 43.45 -12.98 3.48
C ARG A 478 43.65 -12.42 4.89
N GLY A 479 42.68 -12.59 5.79
CA GLY A 479 42.79 -12.19 7.20
C GLY A 479 42.62 -10.71 7.50
N LYS A 480 42.14 -9.91 6.53
CA LYS A 480 41.67 -8.54 6.80
C LYS A 480 40.40 -8.59 7.66
N ILE A 481 40.34 -7.75 8.68
CA ILE A 481 39.20 -7.61 9.60
C ILE A 481 38.04 -7.00 8.82
N VAL A 482 36.90 -7.68 8.83
CA VAL A 482 35.62 -7.14 8.34
C VAL A 482 34.84 -6.58 9.53
N THR A 483 34.75 -7.35 10.61
CA THR A 483 34.24 -6.86 11.90
C THR A 483 34.80 -7.70 13.07
N PHE A 484 34.89 -7.12 14.26
CA PHE A 484 35.37 -7.78 15.47
C PHE A 484 34.62 -7.27 16.71
N TRP A 485 34.20 -8.18 17.58
CA TRP A 485 33.48 -7.84 18.81
C TRP A 485 34.03 -8.60 20.01
N HIS A 486 33.87 -7.99 21.18
CA HIS A 486 34.20 -8.59 22.46
C HIS A 486 33.07 -8.32 23.46
N ASN A 487 32.06 -9.19 23.47
CA ASN A 487 30.83 -9.03 24.27
C ASN A 487 31.08 -9.18 25.78
N GLY A 488 32.30 -9.53 26.20
CA GLY A 488 32.75 -9.44 27.59
C GLY A 488 33.08 -8.02 28.06
N TRP A 489 33.03 -7.01 27.18
CA TRP A 489 33.29 -5.60 27.50
C TRP A 489 32.06 -4.84 28.05
N LYS A 490 30.99 -5.57 28.44
CA LYS A 490 29.89 -5.00 29.24
C LYS A 490 30.26 -5.07 30.72
N LEU A 491 30.45 -3.92 31.37
CA LEU A 491 30.68 -3.86 32.82
C LEU A 491 29.41 -4.24 33.60
N LYS A 492 29.60 -5.03 34.66
CA LYS A 492 28.63 -5.24 35.75
C LYS A 492 28.22 -3.87 36.30
N LYS A 493 26.91 -3.62 36.45
CA LYS A 493 26.41 -2.47 37.22
C LYS A 493 26.79 -2.69 38.70
N LYS A 494 27.37 -1.67 39.33
CA LYS A 494 27.23 -1.45 40.77
C LYS A 494 25.87 -0.81 41.00
#